data_AF-A0A934B165-F1
#
_entry.id   AF-A0A934B165-F1
#
_cell.length_a   1.000
_cell.length_b   1.000
_cell.length_c   1.000
_cell.angle_alpha   90.00
_cell.angle_beta   90.00
_cell.angle_gamma   90.00
#
_symmetry.space_group_name_H-M   'P 1'
#
loop_
_entity.id
_entity.type
_entity.pdbx_description
1 polymer ?
#
loop_
_entity_poly.entity_id
_entity_poly.type
_entity_poly.pdbx_seq_one_letter_code
_entity_poly.pdbx_strand_id
1 'polypeptide(L)'
;MDEAYAVPNFELAEELIARGADSARIAVNSTKNQSLEYSQVGAGKPLIPTSPFDFKQSILIVLPTYNERANLEALVRAIRQYLVADILIVDDNSPDGTGELADQLSGRYGHVHVLHRPHKEGLGPAYLAGFTWALQQDYSLIIEMDCDFSHAPWDLPRLVHRSHTADLVIGSRYVPGGGTENWNARRRFVSRCGNTYVSLFLGSTIHDWTGGFRCYRRELLARMNLATVRAKGYIFQVELAWRAMQLGADVDELPIRFCDRIEGQSKLGWQSITEALMEVPHMYLLSLGSR
;
A
#
# COMPACT_ATOMS: atom_id res chain seq x y z
N MET A 1 21.39 16.69 2.61
CA MET A 1 20.83 17.03 3.94
C MET A 1 20.45 15.71 4.57
N ASP A 2 21.38 15.15 5.35
CA ASP A 2 21.33 13.80 5.95
C ASP A 2 20.85 13.81 7.41
N GLU A 3 20.18 14.88 7.82
CA GLU A 3 19.81 15.08 9.22
C GLU A 3 18.58 14.25 9.56
N ALA A 4 18.66 13.52 10.67
CA ALA A 4 17.51 12.80 11.22
C ALA A 4 16.62 13.80 11.97
N TYR A 5 15.33 13.81 11.67
CA TYR A 5 14.36 14.67 12.32
C TYR A 5 13.67 13.92 13.44
N ALA A 6 13.85 14.35 14.68
CA ALA A 6 13.03 13.91 15.80
C ALA A 6 11.81 14.82 15.93
N VAL A 7 10.60 14.25 15.83
CA VAL A 7 9.34 14.99 15.90
C VAL A 7 8.41 14.43 16.98
N PRO A 8 7.56 15.26 17.60
CA PRO A 8 6.74 14.83 18.73
C PRO A 8 5.45 14.11 18.32
N ASN A 9 5.08 14.10 17.04
CA ASN A 9 3.86 13.49 16.52
C ASN A 9 3.94 13.28 15.00
N PHE A 10 2.94 12.59 14.46
CA PHE A 10 2.83 12.35 13.02
C PHE A 10 2.51 13.63 12.25
N GLU A 11 1.74 14.57 12.78
CA GLU A 11 1.36 15.79 12.06
C GLU A 11 2.60 16.61 11.64
N LEU A 12 3.57 16.79 12.54
CA LEU A 12 4.82 17.46 12.20
C LEU A 12 5.69 16.64 11.24
N ALA A 13 5.65 15.30 11.33
CA ALA A 13 6.31 14.44 10.34
C ALA A 13 5.78 14.72 8.93
N GLU A 14 4.45 14.79 8.77
CA GLU A 14 3.80 15.06 7.49
C GLU A 14 4.16 16.44 6.93
N GLU A 15 4.20 17.47 7.79
CA GLU A 15 4.62 18.81 7.38
C GLU A 15 6.06 18.86 6.86
N LEU A 16 6.98 18.14 7.51
CA LEU A 16 8.37 18.07 7.06
C LEU A 16 8.50 17.31 5.74
N ILE A 17 7.80 16.18 5.59
CA ILE A 17 7.82 15.38 4.36
C ILE A 17 7.25 16.17 3.19
N ALA A 18 6.13 16.87 3.40
CA ALA A 18 5.53 17.74 2.38
C ALA A 18 6.49 18.85 1.91
N ARG A 19 7.42 19.29 2.78
CA ARG A 19 8.50 20.25 2.47
C ARG A 19 9.77 19.60 1.91
N GLY A 20 9.77 18.29 1.72
CA GLY A 20 10.84 17.54 1.05
C GLY A 20 11.74 16.72 1.97
N ALA A 21 11.45 16.63 3.28
CA ALA A 21 12.15 15.70 4.16
C ALA A 21 11.96 14.25 3.71
N ASP A 22 12.98 13.42 3.89
CA ASP A 22 12.90 11.99 3.62
C ASP A 22 12.18 11.29 4.79
N SER A 23 11.09 10.55 4.49
CA SER A 23 10.30 9.85 5.51
C SER A 23 11.12 8.78 6.24
N ALA A 24 12.15 8.22 5.60
CA ALA A 24 13.08 7.28 6.22
C ALA A 24 13.93 7.92 7.34
N ARG A 25 13.98 9.26 7.39
CA ARG A 25 14.81 10.05 8.30
C ARG A 25 13.99 10.79 9.35
N ILE A 26 12.73 10.40 9.55
CA ILE A 26 11.87 10.97 10.59
C ILE A 26 11.64 9.95 11.71
N ALA A 27 11.97 10.35 12.93
CA ALA A 27 11.68 9.65 14.17
C ALA A 27 10.51 10.32 14.87
N VAL A 28 9.38 9.63 14.99
CA VAL A 28 8.22 10.09 15.74
C VAL A 28 8.34 9.58 17.17
N ASN A 29 8.85 10.43 18.07
CA ASN A 29 9.26 10.03 19.42
C ASN A 29 8.09 9.81 20.39
N SER A 30 6.92 10.32 20.04
CA SER A 30 5.73 10.20 20.88
C SER A 30 4.50 10.05 19.99
N THR A 31 3.67 9.07 20.34
CA THR A 31 2.26 9.04 19.95
C THR A 31 1.43 9.26 21.22
N LYS A 32 0.12 9.49 21.09
CA LYS A 32 -0.75 9.65 22.27
C LYS A 32 -0.65 8.50 23.29
N ASN A 33 -0.16 7.32 22.90
CA ASN A 33 -0.15 6.11 23.71
C ASN A 33 1.25 5.48 23.92
N GLN A 34 2.31 5.97 23.28
CA GLN A 34 3.64 5.33 23.32
C GLN A 34 4.75 6.37 23.13
N SER A 35 5.82 6.27 23.92
CA SER A 35 7.09 6.97 23.64
C SER A 35 8.07 5.98 23.00
N LEU A 36 8.68 6.39 21.90
CA LEU A 36 9.56 5.55 21.10
C LEU A 36 10.97 6.14 21.05
N GLU A 37 11.94 5.27 21.31
CA GLU A 37 13.33 5.56 20.97
C GLU A 37 13.65 4.97 19.60
N TYR A 38 14.70 5.47 18.96
CA TYR A 38 15.13 4.99 17.66
C TYR A 38 16.59 4.57 17.72
N SER A 39 16.86 3.41 17.14
CA SER A 39 18.25 2.99 16.91
C SER A 39 18.85 3.86 15.80
N GLN A 40 19.96 4.52 16.10
CA GLN A 40 20.71 5.26 15.09
C GLN A 40 21.33 4.28 14.10
N VAL A 41 21.03 4.45 12.82
CA VAL A 41 21.79 3.84 11.73
C VAL A 41 22.22 4.98 10.82
N GLY A 42 23.51 4.98 10.45
CA GLY A 42 24.27 6.14 9.93
C GLY A 42 23.70 6.86 8.69
N ALA A 43 24.49 7.77 8.11
CA ALA A 43 24.07 8.56 6.95
C ALA A 43 23.45 7.67 5.86
N GLY A 44 22.24 8.02 5.39
CA GLY A 44 21.52 7.32 4.34
C GLY A 44 20.78 6.03 4.73
N LYS A 45 20.71 5.65 6.02
CA LYS A 45 19.92 4.47 6.45
C LYS A 45 18.57 4.86 7.05
N PRO A 46 17.51 4.06 6.88
CA PRO A 46 16.24 4.29 7.57
C PRO A 46 16.40 4.20 9.08
N LEU A 47 15.70 5.09 9.79
CA LEU A 47 15.60 5.02 11.25
C LEU A 47 14.68 3.85 11.63
N ILE A 48 15.07 3.06 12.63
CA ILE A 48 14.30 1.90 13.10
C ILE A 48 13.94 2.15 14.58
N PRO A 49 12.65 2.13 14.95
CA PRO A 49 12.27 2.32 16.34
C PRO A 49 12.72 1.12 17.18
N THR A 50 13.04 1.34 18.46
CA THR A 50 13.51 0.28 19.37
C THR A 50 12.41 -0.72 19.74
N SER A 51 11.16 -0.33 19.55
CA SER A 51 9.98 -1.21 19.57
C SER A 51 9.02 -0.79 18.45
N PRO A 52 8.27 -1.73 17.85
CA PRO A 52 7.30 -1.38 16.82
C PRO A 52 6.21 -0.47 17.37
N PHE A 53 5.59 0.31 16.48
CA PHE A 53 4.39 1.06 16.81
C PHE A 53 3.25 0.10 17.12
N ASP A 54 2.59 0.29 18.26
CA ASP A 54 1.45 -0.51 18.69
C ASP A 54 0.18 0.36 18.69
N PHE A 55 -0.73 0.06 17.77
CA PHE A 55 -2.01 0.74 17.63
C PHE A 55 -3.12 -0.12 18.23
N LYS A 56 -4.20 0.50 18.73
CA LYS A 56 -5.32 -0.23 19.35
C LYS A 56 -6.10 -1.08 18.34
N GLN A 57 -6.04 -0.73 17.06
CA GLN A 57 -6.73 -1.40 15.98
C GLN A 57 -6.05 -2.74 15.65
N SER A 58 -6.84 -3.77 15.36
CA SER A 58 -6.33 -5.00 14.74
C SER A 58 -6.03 -4.71 13.26
N ILE A 59 -4.77 -4.93 12.86
CA ILE A 59 -4.26 -4.57 11.52
C ILE A 59 -3.80 -5.83 10.80
N LEU A 60 -4.23 -5.98 9.55
CA LEU A 60 -3.73 -6.99 8.63
C LEU A 60 -3.01 -6.34 7.45
N ILE A 61 -1.80 -6.79 7.14
CA ILE A 61 -1.09 -6.43 5.90
C ILE A 61 -1.20 -7.59 4.93
N VAL A 62 -1.79 -7.35 3.77
CA VAL A 62 -1.92 -8.32 2.68
C VAL A 62 -0.73 -8.15 1.74
N LEU A 63 0.05 -9.23 1.59
CA LEU A 63 1.23 -9.30 0.73
C LEU A 63 1.01 -10.34 -0.39
N PRO A 64 0.60 -9.92 -1.60
CA PRO A 64 0.58 -10.81 -2.75
C PRO A 64 1.98 -11.21 -3.17
N THR A 65 2.19 -12.50 -3.43
CA THR A 65 3.47 -13.05 -3.86
C THR A 65 3.35 -13.88 -5.13
N TYR A 66 4.30 -13.66 -6.04
CA TYR A 66 4.59 -14.55 -7.16
C TYR A 66 6.06 -14.40 -7.53
N ASN A 67 6.88 -15.42 -7.26
CA ASN A 67 8.34 -15.35 -7.38
C ASN A 67 8.99 -14.26 -6.49
N GLU A 68 8.64 -14.22 -5.21
CA GLU A 68 9.12 -13.22 -4.24
C GLU A 68 10.00 -13.82 -3.14
N ARG A 69 10.51 -15.05 -3.34
CA ARG A 69 11.25 -15.80 -2.31
C ARG A 69 12.41 -15.00 -1.72
N ALA A 70 13.13 -14.26 -2.55
CA ALA A 70 14.29 -13.47 -2.12
C ALA A 70 13.93 -12.30 -1.19
N ASN A 71 12.71 -11.77 -1.32
CA ASN A 71 12.26 -10.58 -0.58
C ASN A 71 11.43 -10.93 0.66
N LEU A 72 10.67 -12.02 0.60
CA LEU A 72 9.59 -12.32 1.55
C LEU A 72 10.02 -12.31 3.01
N GLU A 73 11.04 -13.09 3.40
CA GLU A 73 11.47 -13.15 4.81
C GLU A 73 12.04 -11.81 5.29
N ALA A 74 12.81 -11.13 4.45
CA ALA A 74 13.39 -9.83 4.79
C ALA A 74 12.29 -8.78 5.00
N LEU A 75 11.26 -8.76 4.15
CA LEU A 75 10.15 -7.83 4.27
C LEU A 75 9.30 -8.11 5.51
N VAL A 76 8.95 -9.37 5.77
CA VAL A 76 8.22 -9.76 6.99
C VAL A 76 8.98 -9.32 8.25
N ARG A 77 10.30 -9.49 8.28
CA ARG A 77 11.13 -9.00 9.40
C ARG A 77 11.12 -7.48 9.50
N ALA A 78 11.23 -6.77 8.38
CA ALA A 78 11.23 -5.31 8.36
C ALA A 78 9.89 -4.73 8.84
N ILE A 79 8.76 -5.25 8.35
CA ILE A 79 7.41 -4.83 8.80
C ILE A 79 7.29 -4.90 10.33
N ARG A 80 7.71 -6.01 10.93
CA ARG A 80 7.66 -6.22 12.38
C ARG A 80 8.53 -5.27 13.20
N GLN A 81 9.53 -4.63 12.59
CA GLN A 81 10.33 -3.62 13.27
C GLN A 81 9.56 -2.30 13.41
N TYR A 82 8.61 -2.03 12.51
CA TYR A 82 7.91 -0.75 12.44
C TYR A 82 6.48 -0.81 12.99
N LEU A 83 5.78 -1.92 12.84
CA LEU A 83 4.36 -2.00 13.18
C LEU A 83 4.00 -3.35 13.79
N VAL A 84 3.22 -3.34 14.87
CA VAL A 84 2.51 -4.51 15.38
C VAL A 84 1.31 -4.77 14.46
N ALA A 85 1.39 -5.81 13.63
CA ALA A 85 0.34 -6.21 12.70
C ALA A 85 0.44 -7.69 12.34
N ASP A 86 -0.68 -8.27 11.93
CA ASP A 86 -0.72 -9.56 11.28
C ASP A 86 -0.39 -9.41 9.79
N ILE A 87 0.17 -10.46 9.18
CA ILE A 87 0.57 -10.48 7.78
C ILE A 87 -0.14 -11.66 7.11
N LEU A 88 -0.88 -11.40 6.04
CA LEU A 88 -1.39 -12.43 5.15
C LEU A 88 -0.54 -12.46 3.88
N ILE A 89 0.18 -13.55 3.68
CA ILE A 89 0.88 -13.82 2.44
C ILE A 89 -0.10 -14.52 1.50
N VAL A 90 -0.37 -13.93 0.33
CA VAL A 90 -1.24 -14.52 -0.69
C VAL A 90 -0.36 -15.01 -1.83
N ASP A 91 -0.09 -16.32 -1.87
CA ASP A 91 0.82 -16.90 -2.87
C ASP A 91 0.08 -17.47 -4.07
N ASP A 92 0.46 -17.03 -5.27
CA ASP A 92 -0.14 -17.41 -6.55
C ASP A 92 0.51 -18.68 -7.14
N ASN A 93 0.73 -19.70 -6.30
CA ASN A 93 1.41 -20.96 -6.63
C ASN A 93 2.80 -20.70 -7.24
N SER A 94 3.65 -20.02 -6.47
CA SER A 94 4.99 -19.61 -6.92
C SER A 94 5.90 -20.81 -7.19
N PRO A 95 6.48 -20.94 -8.40
CA PRO A 95 7.37 -22.06 -8.73
C PRO A 95 8.77 -21.95 -8.12
N ASP A 96 9.16 -20.80 -7.58
CA ASP A 96 10.49 -20.56 -6.99
C ASP A 96 10.61 -21.00 -5.52
N GLY A 97 9.54 -21.60 -4.96
CA GLY A 97 9.46 -21.97 -3.55
C GLY A 97 9.07 -20.82 -2.62
N THR A 98 8.48 -19.74 -3.12
CA THR A 98 7.93 -18.67 -2.25
C THR A 98 6.85 -19.21 -1.32
N GLY A 99 5.93 -20.03 -1.81
CA GLY A 99 4.86 -20.63 -0.99
C GLY A 99 5.40 -21.49 0.18
N GLU A 100 6.42 -22.32 -0.08
CA GLU A 100 7.08 -23.12 0.97
C GLU A 100 7.73 -22.24 2.05
N LEU A 101 8.34 -21.12 1.63
CA LEU A 101 8.91 -20.15 2.57
C LEU A 101 7.81 -19.46 3.38
N ALA A 102 6.68 -19.13 2.76
CA ALA A 102 5.53 -18.55 3.44
C ALA A 102 5.01 -19.48 4.55
N ASP A 103 4.89 -20.79 4.26
CA ASP A 103 4.47 -21.79 5.25
C ASP A 103 5.46 -21.89 6.43
N GLN A 104 6.77 -21.85 6.14
CA GLN A 104 7.81 -21.83 7.19
C GLN A 104 7.72 -20.58 8.08
N LEU A 105 7.43 -19.42 7.49
CA LEU A 105 7.27 -18.18 8.23
C LEU A 105 6.01 -18.21 9.09
N SER A 106 4.89 -18.74 8.58
CA SER A 106 3.65 -18.92 9.35
C SER A 106 3.83 -19.89 10.53
N GLY A 107 4.52 -21.02 10.32
CA GLY A 107 4.84 -21.95 11.40
C GLY A 107 5.78 -21.37 12.47
N ARG A 108 6.61 -20.38 12.10
CA ARG A 108 7.53 -19.69 13.03
C ARG A 108 6.89 -18.52 13.76
N TYR A 109 5.95 -17.83 13.12
CA TYR A 109 5.39 -16.56 13.59
C TYR A 109 3.86 -16.62 13.61
N GLY A 110 3.25 -16.63 14.80
CA GLY A 110 1.80 -16.78 14.95
C GLY A 110 0.94 -15.61 14.41
N HIS A 111 1.55 -14.50 13.98
CA HIS A 111 0.90 -13.36 13.31
C HIS A 111 1.10 -13.40 11.79
N VAL A 112 1.64 -14.49 11.24
CA VAL A 112 1.83 -14.67 9.80
C VAL A 112 0.90 -15.78 9.33
N HIS A 113 0.06 -15.47 8.35
CA HIS A 113 -0.92 -16.35 7.73
C HIS A 113 -0.58 -16.53 6.25
N VAL A 114 -0.99 -17.66 5.67
CA VAL A 114 -0.76 -17.95 4.24
C VAL A 114 -2.07 -18.35 3.58
N LEU A 115 -2.32 -17.75 2.41
CA LEU A 115 -3.40 -18.13 1.50
C LEU A 115 -2.78 -18.56 0.18
N HIS A 116 -2.75 -19.87 -0.05
CA HIS A 116 -2.32 -20.45 -1.33
C HIS A 116 -3.45 -20.42 -2.34
N ARG A 117 -3.21 -19.78 -3.48
CA ARG A 117 -4.10 -19.78 -4.64
C ARG A 117 -3.61 -20.82 -5.66
N PRO A 118 -4.50 -21.49 -6.39
CA PRO A 118 -4.13 -22.62 -7.26
C PRO A 118 -3.23 -22.22 -8.44
N HIS A 119 -3.37 -21.00 -8.94
CA HIS A 119 -2.61 -20.47 -10.08
C HIS A 119 -2.60 -18.94 -10.08
N LYS A 120 -1.66 -18.35 -10.81
CA LYS A 120 -1.55 -16.90 -10.99
C LYS A 120 -2.65 -16.34 -11.89
N GLU A 121 -3.50 -15.47 -11.33
CA GLU A 121 -4.59 -14.82 -12.09
C GLU A 121 -4.44 -13.29 -12.21
N GLY A 122 -3.37 -12.73 -11.64
CA GLY A 122 -3.08 -11.31 -11.64
C GLY A 122 -3.16 -10.69 -10.24
N LEU A 123 -2.71 -9.43 -10.16
CA LEU A 123 -2.55 -8.70 -8.90
C LEU A 123 -3.88 -8.40 -8.22
N GLY A 124 -4.88 -7.93 -8.98
CA GLY A 124 -6.22 -7.63 -8.45
C GLY A 124 -6.87 -8.85 -7.81
N PRO A 125 -6.99 -9.99 -8.51
CA PRO A 125 -7.52 -11.22 -7.92
C PRO A 125 -6.80 -11.68 -6.65
N ALA A 126 -5.48 -11.48 -6.53
CA ALA A 126 -4.72 -11.82 -5.32
C ALA A 126 -5.15 -10.94 -4.13
N TYR A 127 -5.22 -9.62 -4.33
CA TYR A 127 -5.70 -8.71 -3.30
C TYR A 127 -7.17 -8.95 -2.94
N LEU A 128 -8.05 -9.21 -3.92
CA LEU A 128 -9.46 -9.53 -3.65
C LEU A 128 -9.62 -10.81 -2.84
N ALA A 129 -8.79 -11.82 -3.08
CA ALA A 129 -8.75 -13.04 -2.27
C ALA A 129 -8.30 -12.73 -0.84
N GLY A 130 -7.24 -11.94 -0.69
CA GLY A 130 -6.74 -11.50 0.62
C GLY A 130 -7.75 -10.66 1.40
N PHE A 131 -8.47 -9.75 0.74
CA PHE A 131 -9.55 -8.96 1.33
C PHE A 131 -10.73 -9.81 1.74
N THR A 132 -11.11 -10.78 0.90
CA THR A 132 -12.18 -11.73 1.23
C THR A 132 -11.81 -12.53 2.49
N TRP A 133 -10.57 -13.00 2.59
CA TRP A 133 -10.05 -13.66 3.79
C TRP A 133 -10.08 -12.71 5.00
N ALA A 134 -9.61 -11.47 4.85
CA ALA A 134 -9.58 -10.48 5.93
C ALA A 134 -10.98 -10.15 6.48
N LEU A 135 -11.98 -10.07 5.60
CA LEU A 135 -13.38 -9.84 5.96
C LEU A 135 -14.04 -11.04 6.67
N GLN A 136 -13.42 -12.23 6.63
CA GLN A 136 -13.84 -13.39 7.43
C GLN A 136 -13.22 -13.39 8.84
N GLN A 137 -12.19 -12.58 9.07
CA GLN A 137 -11.53 -12.37 10.36
C GLN A 137 -11.99 -11.05 11.00
N ASP A 138 -11.49 -10.70 12.19
CA ASP A 138 -11.88 -9.48 12.93
C ASP A 138 -10.81 -8.37 12.87
N TYR A 139 -10.28 -8.09 11.68
CA TYR A 139 -9.36 -6.96 11.46
C TYR A 139 -10.11 -5.64 11.24
N SER A 140 -9.70 -4.60 11.95
CA SER A 140 -10.24 -3.24 11.80
C SER A 140 -9.65 -2.52 10.57
N LEU A 141 -8.37 -2.75 10.29
CA LEU A 141 -7.64 -2.13 9.18
C LEU A 141 -7.00 -3.19 8.30
N ILE A 142 -7.11 -3.00 6.99
CA ILE A 142 -6.53 -3.88 5.98
C ILE A 142 -5.60 -3.04 5.11
N ILE A 143 -4.33 -3.40 5.08
CA ILE A 143 -3.29 -2.71 4.33
C ILE A 143 -2.89 -3.54 3.11
N GLU A 144 -2.87 -2.92 1.94
CA GLU A 144 -2.22 -3.46 0.75
C GLU A 144 -0.75 -3.06 0.72
N MET A 145 0.14 -4.00 0.46
CA MET A 145 1.56 -3.72 0.30
C MET A 145 2.23 -4.77 -0.61
N ASP A 146 2.97 -4.30 -1.63
CA ASP A 146 3.76 -5.18 -2.50
C ASP A 146 4.96 -5.80 -1.77
N CYS A 147 5.28 -7.06 -2.11
CA CYS A 147 6.33 -7.85 -1.44
C CYS A 147 7.78 -7.57 -1.93
N ASP A 148 8.07 -6.37 -2.44
CA ASP A 148 9.34 -6.09 -3.16
C ASP A 148 10.11 -4.85 -2.70
N PHE A 149 9.75 -4.30 -1.54
CA PHE A 149 10.32 -3.07 -0.98
C PHE A 149 10.13 -1.80 -1.83
N SER A 150 9.29 -1.84 -2.87
CA SER A 150 8.89 -0.60 -3.55
C SER A 150 8.07 0.32 -2.65
N HIS A 151 7.42 -0.27 -1.65
CA HIS A 151 6.77 0.40 -0.54
C HIS A 151 7.60 0.20 0.73
N ALA A 152 7.83 1.31 1.42
CA ALA A 152 8.70 1.33 2.57
C ALA A 152 7.97 0.89 3.86
N PRO A 153 8.49 -0.09 4.61
CA PRO A 153 7.89 -0.50 5.88
C PRO A 153 7.81 0.64 6.92
N TRP A 154 8.71 1.62 6.89
CA TRP A 154 8.68 2.77 7.82
C TRP A 154 7.51 3.74 7.58
N ASP A 155 6.85 3.67 6.43
CA ASP A 155 5.65 4.48 6.16
C ASP A 155 4.36 3.81 6.69
N LEU A 156 4.40 2.54 7.13
CA LEU A 156 3.23 1.81 7.66
C LEU A 156 2.58 2.50 8.87
N PRO A 157 3.31 2.96 9.92
CA PRO A 157 2.70 3.66 11.04
C PRO A 157 1.99 4.95 10.63
N ARG A 158 2.54 5.66 9.63
CA ARG A 158 1.94 6.88 9.07
C ARG A 158 0.63 6.59 8.34
N LEU A 159 0.57 5.52 7.54
CA LEU A 159 -0.68 5.06 6.91
C LEU A 159 -1.75 4.75 7.95
N VAL A 160 -1.40 3.98 8.98
CA VAL A 160 -2.33 3.62 10.06
C VAL A 160 -2.81 4.87 10.79
N HIS A 161 -1.93 5.80 11.12
CA HIS A 161 -2.30 7.05 11.78
C HIS A 161 -3.29 7.89 10.94
N ARG A 162 -3.06 8.04 9.64
CA ARG A 162 -3.99 8.75 8.73
C ARG A 162 -5.36 8.08 8.64
N SER A 163 -5.44 6.76 8.80
CA SER A 163 -6.71 6.03 8.77
C SER A 163 -7.64 6.39 9.94
N HIS A 164 -7.17 7.11 10.96
CA HIS A 164 -8.03 7.64 12.02
C HIS A 164 -9.04 8.68 11.52
N THR A 165 -8.76 9.37 10.42
CA THR A 165 -9.61 10.43 9.87
C THR A 165 -10.07 10.16 8.43
N ALA A 166 -9.74 9.00 7.87
CA ALA A 166 -10.12 8.61 6.52
C ALA A 166 -10.52 7.12 6.48
N ASP A 167 -11.44 6.79 5.57
CA ASP A 167 -11.87 5.41 5.32
C ASP A 167 -10.90 4.67 4.38
N LEU A 168 -10.25 5.42 3.48
CA LEU A 168 -9.20 4.97 2.59
C LEU A 168 -8.03 5.94 2.63
N VAL A 169 -6.84 5.44 2.97
CA VAL A 169 -5.58 6.18 2.84
C VAL A 169 -4.76 5.59 1.71
N ILE A 170 -4.31 6.43 0.78
CA ILE A 170 -3.47 6.02 -0.35
C ILE A 170 -2.06 6.57 -0.16
N GLY A 171 -1.06 5.71 -0.14
CA GLY A 171 0.34 6.08 -0.29
C GLY A 171 0.57 6.63 -1.69
N SER A 172 0.71 7.95 -1.78
CA SER A 172 0.70 8.71 -3.02
C SER A 172 2.09 9.21 -3.41
N ARG A 173 2.48 8.91 -4.65
CA ARG A 173 3.71 9.40 -5.29
C ARG A 173 3.56 10.84 -5.78
N TYR A 174 2.34 11.37 -5.77
CA TYR A 174 1.96 12.51 -6.60
C TYR A 174 1.42 13.72 -5.84
N VAL A 175 1.28 13.61 -4.51
CA VAL A 175 1.08 14.72 -3.58
C VAL A 175 2.41 15.37 -3.14
N PRO A 176 2.41 16.59 -2.58
CA PRO A 176 3.63 17.23 -2.08
C PRO A 176 4.41 16.35 -1.09
N GLY A 177 5.72 16.22 -1.29
CA GLY A 177 6.59 15.30 -0.54
C GLY A 177 6.67 13.87 -1.11
N GLY A 178 5.70 13.47 -1.94
CA GLY A 178 5.71 12.19 -2.64
C GLY A 178 6.67 12.17 -3.84
N GLY A 179 7.08 10.98 -4.25
CA GLY A 179 7.97 10.85 -5.40
C GLY A 179 8.23 9.43 -5.87
N THR A 180 9.00 9.34 -6.96
CA THR A 180 9.47 8.08 -7.54
C THR A 180 10.97 8.13 -7.73
N GLU A 181 11.68 7.11 -7.26
CA GLU A 181 13.12 6.94 -7.42
C GLU A 181 13.42 5.94 -8.53
N ASN A 182 14.55 6.13 -9.23
CA ASN A 182 15.00 5.26 -10.33
C ASN A 182 14.07 5.14 -11.54
N TRP A 183 13.00 5.95 -11.62
CA TRP A 183 12.14 6.03 -12.80
C TRP A 183 12.73 6.92 -13.89
N ASN A 184 12.78 6.42 -15.13
CA ASN A 184 13.06 7.26 -16.28
C ASN A 184 11.93 8.30 -16.52
N ALA A 185 12.28 9.41 -17.15
CA ALA A 185 11.35 10.53 -17.37
C ALA A 185 10.09 10.11 -18.14
N ARG A 186 10.21 9.20 -19.10
CA ARG A 186 9.09 8.68 -19.89
C ARG A 186 8.07 7.95 -19.02
N ARG A 187 8.51 7.02 -18.17
CA ARG A 187 7.64 6.26 -17.26
C ARG A 187 6.95 7.19 -16.28
N ARG A 188 7.69 8.15 -15.72
CA ARG A 188 7.11 9.18 -14.82
C ARG A 188 6.04 10.00 -15.53
N PHE A 189 6.29 10.42 -16.77
CA PHE A 189 5.33 11.17 -17.59
C PHE A 189 4.07 10.35 -17.87
N VAL A 190 4.22 9.12 -18.41
CA VAL A 190 3.09 8.23 -18.72
C VAL A 190 2.22 7.97 -17.49
N SER A 191 2.85 7.66 -16.35
CA SER A 191 2.12 7.40 -15.11
C SER A 191 1.40 8.65 -14.58
N ARG A 192 2.03 9.83 -14.64
CA ARG A 192 1.38 11.09 -14.25
C ARG A 192 0.19 11.38 -15.14
N CYS A 193 0.35 11.28 -16.46
CA CYS A 193 -0.74 11.49 -17.42
C CYS A 193 -1.89 10.50 -17.22
N GLY A 194 -1.59 9.22 -16.96
CA GLY A 194 -2.62 8.22 -16.67
C GLY A 194 -3.43 8.57 -15.43
N ASN A 195 -2.78 8.96 -14.33
CA ASN A 195 -3.47 9.38 -13.11
C ASN A 195 -4.29 10.67 -13.31
N THR A 196 -3.74 11.66 -14.02
CA THR A 196 -4.49 12.88 -14.37
C THR A 196 -5.69 12.57 -15.24
N TYR A 197 -5.57 11.66 -16.21
CA TYR A 197 -6.68 11.20 -17.04
C TYR A 197 -7.81 10.61 -16.18
N VAL A 198 -7.48 9.68 -15.27
CA VAL A 198 -8.48 9.08 -14.36
C VAL A 198 -9.13 10.14 -13.48
N SER A 199 -8.33 11.02 -12.87
CA SER A 199 -8.82 12.09 -11.99
C SER A 199 -9.81 13.02 -12.69
N LEU A 200 -9.50 13.44 -13.92
CA LEU A 200 -10.37 14.30 -14.73
C LEU A 200 -11.65 13.58 -15.15
N PHE A 201 -11.52 12.32 -15.59
CA PHE A 201 -12.66 11.57 -16.11
C PHE A 201 -13.64 11.18 -15.00
N LEU A 202 -13.14 10.83 -13.80
CA LEU A 202 -13.96 10.44 -12.66
C LEU A 202 -14.33 11.61 -11.73
N GLY A 203 -13.85 12.83 -12.00
CA GLY A 203 -14.16 14.03 -11.24
C GLY A 203 -13.68 13.98 -9.79
N SER A 204 -12.44 13.53 -9.56
CA SER A 204 -11.84 13.35 -8.24
C SER A 204 -10.68 14.30 -7.97
N THR A 205 -10.33 14.45 -6.70
CA THR A 205 -9.10 15.10 -6.21
C THR A 205 -7.96 14.12 -5.92
N ILE A 206 -8.16 12.81 -6.11
CA ILE A 206 -7.11 11.79 -5.90
C ILE A 206 -6.00 11.96 -6.96
N HIS A 207 -4.76 12.06 -6.51
CA HIS A 207 -3.58 12.22 -7.37
C HIS A 207 -2.95 10.89 -7.77
N ASP A 208 -3.02 9.86 -6.93
CA ASP A 208 -2.41 8.55 -7.18
C ASP A 208 -3.41 7.37 -7.15
N TRP A 209 -4.13 7.22 -8.24
CA TRP A 209 -5.11 6.16 -8.46
C TRP A 209 -4.53 4.76 -8.63
N THR A 210 -3.23 4.63 -8.92
CA THR A 210 -2.59 3.33 -9.21
C THR A 210 -1.61 2.88 -8.13
N GLY A 211 -1.43 3.66 -7.06
CA GLY A 211 -0.60 3.28 -5.92
C GLY A 211 -1.19 2.06 -5.19
N GLY A 212 -0.38 1.03 -4.99
CA GLY A 212 -0.75 -0.23 -4.32
C GLY A 212 -0.40 -0.30 -2.84
N PHE A 213 -0.05 0.85 -2.23
CA PHE A 213 0.17 0.97 -0.79
C PHE A 213 -1.00 1.71 -0.18
N ARG A 214 -1.96 0.98 0.37
CA ARG A 214 -3.25 1.53 0.79
C ARG A 214 -3.65 0.98 2.12
N CYS A 215 -4.33 1.79 2.92
CA CYS A 215 -4.96 1.35 4.16
C CYS A 215 -6.46 1.56 4.05
N TYR A 216 -7.22 0.48 4.19
CA TYR A 216 -8.67 0.47 4.17
C TYR A 216 -9.22 0.24 5.57
N ARG A 217 -10.26 0.99 5.93
CA ARG A 217 -11.17 0.57 7.01
C ARG A 217 -11.97 -0.64 6.58
N ARG A 218 -12.14 -1.59 7.50
CA ARG A 218 -12.93 -2.80 7.28
C ARG A 218 -14.33 -2.49 6.75
N GLU A 219 -14.99 -1.51 7.36
CA GLU A 219 -16.37 -1.12 7.05
C GLU A 219 -16.50 -0.66 5.60
N LEU A 220 -15.48 0.02 5.07
CA LEU A 220 -15.43 0.43 3.69
C LEU A 220 -15.30 -0.78 2.76
N LEU A 221 -14.31 -1.67 2.99
CA LEU A 221 -14.12 -2.86 2.16
C LEU A 221 -15.36 -3.77 2.13
N ALA A 222 -16.01 -3.95 3.27
CA ALA A 222 -17.23 -4.76 3.38
C ALA A 222 -18.38 -4.23 2.49
N ARG A 223 -18.43 -2.92 2.25
CA ARG A 223 -19.46 -2.26 1.43
C ARG A 223 -19.13 -2.24 -0.07
N MET A 224 -17.90 -2.55 -0.48
CA MET A 224 -17.43 -2.41 -1.87
C MET A 224 -17.95 -3.48 -2.83
N ASN A 225 -18.62 -4.54 -2.34
CA ASN A 225 -19.06 -5.69 -3.15
C ASN A 225 -17.93 -6.24 -4.04
N LEU A 226 -16.86 -6.71 -3.39
CA LEU A 226 -15.60 -7.12 -4.02
C LEU A 226 -15.77 -8.18 -5.13
N ALA A 227 -16.81 -9.01 -5.05
CA ALA A 227 -17.11 -10.04 -6.05
C ALA A 227 -17.46 -9.50 -7.44
N THR A 228 -17.84 -8.22 -7.56
CA THR A 228 -18.18 -7.60 -8.85
C THR A 228 -17.03 -6.81 -9.45
N VAL A 229 -15.85 -6.79 -8.82
CA VAL A 229 -14.66 -6.12 -9.35
C VAL A 229 -14.21 -6.81 -10.62
N ARG A 230 -14.05 -6.04 -11.70
CA ARG A 230 -13.76 -6.58 -13.04
C ARG A 230 -12.31 -6.46 -13.43
N ALA A 231 -11.68 -5.34 -13.06
CA ALA A 231 -10.30 -5.09 -13.42
C ALA A 231 -9.36 -6.07 -12.70
N LYS A 232 -8.37 -6.58 -13.44
CA LYS A 232 -7.44 -7.61 -12.95
C LYS A 232 -6.02 -7.10 -12.79
N GLY A 233 -5.60 -6.20 -13.69
CA GLY A 233 -4.33 -5.51 -13.60
C GLY A 233 -4.40 -4.33 -12.63
N TYR A 234 -3.42 -3.41 -12.69
CA TYR A 234 -3.37 -2.22 -11.83
C TYR A 234 -4.64 -1.36 -11.82
N ILE A 235 -5.52 -1.51 -12.81
CA ILE A 235 -6.79 -0.79 -12.88
C ILE A 235 -7.78 -1.25 -11.80
N PHE A 236 -7.58 -2.41 -11.18
CA PHE A 236 -8.37 -2.79 -10.00
C PHE A 236 -8.23 -1.75 -8.87
N GLN A 237 -7.05 -1.13 -8.73
CA GLN A 237 -6.83 -0.05 -7.77
C GLN A 237 -7.66 1.19 -8.10
N VAL A 238 -7.80 1.50 -9.39
CA VAL A 238 -8.66 2.58 -9.86
C VAL A 238 -10.12 2.27 -9.53
N GLU A 239 -10.55 1.04 -9.81
CA GLU A 239 -11.92 0.60 -9.56
C GLU A 239 -12.27 0.62 -8.06
N LEU A 240 -11.38 0.16 -7.18
CA LEU A 240 -11.62 0.19 -5.73
C LEU A 240 -11.66 1.62 -5.18
N ALA A 241 -10.78 2.51 -5.64
CA ALA A 241 -10.82 3.92 -5.25
C ALA A 241 -12.09 4.61 -5.76
N TRP A 242 -12.52 4.31 -6.99
CA TRP A 242 -13.78 4.80 -7.55
C TRP A 242 -14.98 4.31 -6.74
N ARG A 243 -15.03 3.01 -6.38
CA ARG A 243 -16.08 2.45 -5.51
C ARG A 243 -16.10 3.11 -4.14
N ALA A 244 -14.95 3.39 -3.54
CA ALA A 244 -14.86 4.14 -2.29
C ALA A 244 -15.55 5.51 -2.41
N MET A 245 -15.25 6.24 -3.49
CA MET A 245 -15.91 7.52 -3.77
C MET A 245 -17.42 7.37 -3.97
N GLN A 246 -17.88 6.35 -4.70
CA GLN A 246 -19.33 6.09 -4.88
C GLN A 246 -20.04 5.78 -3.55
N LEU A 247 -19.32 5.23 -2.58
CA LEU A 247 -19.83 4.95 -1.23
C LEU A 247 -19.78 6.15 -0.29
N GLY A 248 -19.31 7.31 -0.76
CA GLY A 248 -19.15 8.53 0.02
C GLY A 248 -18.03 8.45 1.05
N ALA A 249 -17.01 7.63 0.81
CA ALA A 249 -15.90 7.41 1.73
C ALA A 249 -14.98 8.63 1.80
N ASP A 250 -14.43 8.89 2.99
CA ASP A 250 -13.35 9.86 3.16
C ASP A 250 -12.03 9.27 2.65
N VAL A 251 -11.48 9.85 1.58
CA VAL A 251 -10.22 9.39 0.95
C VAL A 251 -9.12 10.43 1.21
N ASP A 252 -8.00 9.98 1.77
CA ASP A 252 -6.81 10.80 2.03
C ASP A 252 -5.56 10.23 1.33
N GLU A 253 -4.58 11.10 1.06
CA GLU A 253 -3.33 10.74 0.40
C GLU A 253 -2.11 11.05 1.29
N LEU A 254 -1.30 10.02 1.55
CA LEU A 254 -0.06 10.10 2.32
C LEU A 254 1.14 10.20 1.36
N PRO A 255 2.03 11.19 1.45
CA PRO A 255 3.22 11.24 0.61
C PRO A 255 4.14 10.04 0.91
N ILE A 256 4.51 9.31 -0.15
CA ILE A 256 5.50 8.22 -0.12
C ILE A 256 6.55 8.40 -1.22
N ARG A 257 7.72 7.79 -0.99
CA ARG A 257 8.76 7.63 -2.02
C ARG A 257 8.74 6.20 -2.52
N PHE A 258 8.37 6.03 -3.78
CA PHE A 258 8.32 4.73 -4.44
C PHE A 258 9.65 4.45 -5.13
N CYS A 259 10.34 3.39 -4.72
CA CYS A 259 11.57 2.93 -5.38
C CYS A 259 11.25 1.74 -6.28
N ASP A 260 11.73 1.74 -7.53
CA ASP A 260 11.56 0.58 -8.41
C ASP A 260 12.52 -0.55 -8.02
N ARG A 261 12.16 -1.81 -8.30
CA ARG A 261 13.09 -2.93 -8.20
C ARG A 261 14.35 -2.66 -9.03
N ILE A 262 15.52 -3.05 -8.52
CA ILE A 262 16.79 -2.99 -9.26
C ILE A 262 16.77 -3.93 -10.48
N GLU A 263 15.98 -5.02 -10.44
CA GLU A 263 15.79 -5.95 -11.55
C GLU A 263 14.31 -6.25 -11.80
N GLY A 264 13.85 -6.02 -13.04
CA GLY A 264 12.51 -6.39 -13.50
C GLY A 264 12.03 -5.52 -14.66
N GLN A 265 11.45 -6.14 -15.69
CA GLN A 265 10.79 -5.38 -16.76
C GLN A 265 9.53 -4.68 -16.22
N SER A 266 9.34 -3.42 -16.61
CA SER A 266 8.18 -2.57 -16.23
C SER A 266 6.86 -3.34 -16.29
N LYS A 267 6.17 -3.48 -15.14
CA LYS A 267 4.84 -4.09 -15.03
C LYS A 267 3.72 -3.27 -15.70
N LEU A 268 3.99 -2.00 -16.06
CA LEU A 268 3.11 -1.16 -16.89
C LEU A 268 3.30 -1.54 -18.38
N GLY A 269 2.62 -2.60 -18.80
CA GLY A 269 2.53 -3.00 -20.20
C GLY A 269 1.41 -2.29 -20.95
N TRP A 270 1.41 -2.42 -22.28
CA TRP A 270 0.31 -1.96 -23.15
C TRP A 270 -1.06 -2.47 -22.71
N GLN A 271 -1.12 -3.68 -22.13
CA GLN A 271 -2.34 -4.29 -21.61
C GLN A 271 -2.98 -3.44 -20.48
N SER A 272 -2.17 -2.92 -19.56
CA SER A 272 -2.68 -2.06 -18.47
C SER A 272 -3.23 -0.74 -19.00
N ILE A 273 -2.63 -0.20 -20.07
CA ILE A 273 -3.11 1.02 -20.73
C ILE A 273 -4.45 0.76 -21.42
N THR A 274 -4.59 -0.35 -22.15
CA THR A 274 -5.85 -0.70 -22.81
C THR A 274 -6.96 -1.00 -21.81
N GLU A 275 -6.65 -1.67 -20.70
CA GLU A 275 -7.61 -1.89 -19.59
C GLU A 275 -8.09 -0.54 -19.03
N ALA A 276 -7.18 0.42 -18.82
CA ALA A 276 -7.53 1.76 -18.33
C ALA A 276 -8.49 2.50 -19.28
N LEU A 277 -8.18 2.47 -20.59
CA LEU A 277 -8.97 3.16 -21.60
C LEU A 277 -10.37 2.58 -21.80
N MET A 278 -10.61 1.35 -21.37
CA MET A 278 -11.93 0.71 -21.43
C MET A 278 -12.70 0.84 -20.11
N GLU A 279 -12.06 0.53 -18.99
CA GLU A 279 -12.74 0.47 -17.69
C GLU A 279 -13.05 1.85 -17.11
N VAL A 280 -12.19 2.86 -17.32
CA VAL A 280 -12.42 4.21 -16.78
C VAL A 280 -13.65 4.87 -17.40
N PRO A 281 -13.87 4.85 -18.73
CA PRO A 281 -15.12 5.32 -19.31
C PRO A 281 -16.34 4.54 -18.83
N HIS A 282 -16.21 3.22 -18.68
CA HIS A 282 -17.30 2.38 -18.17
C HIS A 282 -17.69 2.76 -16.73
N MET A 283 -16.72 2.94 -15.82
CA MET A 283 -16.96 3.43 -14.45
C MET A 283 -17.66 4.79 -14.43
N TYR A 284 -17.23 5.72 -15.30
CA TYR A 284 -17.87 7.02 -15.42
C TYR A 284 -19.34 6.91 -15.83
N LEU A 285 -19.65 6.09 -16.85
CA LEU A 285 -21.03 5.86 -17.28
C LEU A 285 -21.92 5.28 -16.17
N LEU A 286 -21.39 4.35 -15.38
CA LEU A 286 -22.10 3.80 -14.20
C LEU A 286 -22.35 4.87 -13.13
N SER A 287 -21.40 5.79 -12.93
CA SER A 287 -21.55 6.89 -11.97
C SER A 287 -22.64 7.90 -12.37
N LEU A 288 -22.91 8.06 -13.68
CA LEU A 288 -24.00 8.92 -14.17
C LEU A 288 -25.38 8.33 -13.90
N GLY A 289 -25.52 7.00 -13.91
CA GLY A 289 -26.79 6.31 -13.64
C GLY A 289 -27.11 6.14 -12.15
N SER A 290 -26.17 6.47 -11.26
CA SER A 290 -26.31 6.36 -9.80
C SER A 290 -26.55 7.71 -9.12
N ARG A 291 -26.60 8.81 -9.89
CA ARG A 291 -26.98 10.17 -9.46
C ARG A 291 -28.45 10.43 -9.76
#